data_AF-A0A6I8QGD9-F1
#
_entry.id   AF-A0A6I8QGD9-F1
#
_cell.length_a   1.000
_cell.length_b   1.000
_cell.length_c   1.000
_cell.angle_alpha   90.00
_cell.angle_beta   90.00
_cell.angle_gamma   90.00
#
_symmetry.space_group_name_H-M   'P 1'
#
loop_
_entity.id
_entity.type
_entity.pdbx_description
1 polymer ?
#
loop_
_entity_poly.entity_id
_entity_poly.type
_entity_poly.pdbx_seq_one_letter_code
_entity_poly.pdbx_strand_id
1 'polypeptide(L)'
;MERTLLCLMLLVPLMLAVKQRREPSEWDYRSEAEKVNMRGCANLTTVLDNWKFAIMTQFRNLLLYDHHTVLPDYGRIKSLSEALDDLYKEFNALKERLGELSTKFEGVEAFVDEMNAGRQMAPPKPVPTAAKPSRQPNVETLVLGPGILNNQRKFRRPKAPVNKS
;
A
#
# COMPACT_ATOMS: atom_id res chain seq x y z
N MET A 1 -20.12 -42.32 -0.57
CA MET A 1 -21.44 -42.32 -1.24
C MET A 1 -22.53 -42.98 -0.39
N GLU A 2 -22.21 -43.90 0.51
CA GLU A 2 -23.21 -44.58 1.35
C GLU A 2 -23.84 -43.66 2.42
N ARG A 3 -23.04 -42.81 3.06
CA ARG A 3 -23.53 -41.84 4.07
C ARG A 3 -24.48 -40.80 3.48
N THR A 4 -24.22 -40.36 2.25
CA THR A 4 -25.08 -39.42 1.53
C THR A 4 -26.40 -40.06 1.12
N LEU A 5 -26.38 -41.34 0.74
CA LEU A 5 -27.61 -42.11 0.44
C LEU A 5 -28.45 -42.33 1.71
N LEU A 6 -27.83 -42.65 2.85
CA LEU A 6 -28.51 -42.76 4.14
C LEU A 6 -29.13 -41.43 4.58
N CYS A 7 -28.41 -40.32 4.42
CA CYS A 7 -28.97 -38.99 4.70
C CYS A 7 -30.16 -38.67 3.80
N LEU A 8 -30.10 -38.99 2.50
CA LEU A 8 -31.20 -38.74 1.57
C LEU A 8 -32.43 -39.60 1.89
N MET A 9 -32.23 -40.88 2.23
CA MET A 9 -33.32 -41.79 2.62
C MET A 9 -34.00 -41.38 3.94
N LEU A 10 -33.28 -40.71 4.85
CA LEU A 10 -33.84 -40.17 6.09
C LEU A 10 -34.55 -38.82 5.86
N LEU A 11 -34.00 -37.97 4.99
CA LEU A 11 -34.50 -36.61 4.74
C LEU A 11 -35.80 -36.61 3.93
N VAL A 12 -35.94 -37.47 2.92
CA VAL A 12 -37.14 -37.52 2.07
C VAL A 12 -38.45 -37.75 2.85
N PRO A 13 -38.57 -38.76 3.75
CA PRO A 13 -39.78 -38.94 4.55
C PRO A 13 -39.98 -37.81 5.57
N LEU A 14 -38.92 -37.21 6.11
CA LEU A 14 -39.00 -36.07 7.01
C LEU A 14 -39.59 -34.83 6.30
N MET A 15 -39.18 -34.58 5.05
CA MET A 15 -39.68 -33.48 4.23
C MET A 15 -41.15 -33.68 3.82
N LEU A 16 -41.57 -34.93 3.58
CA LEU A 16 -42.96 -35.26 3.28
C LEU A 16 -43.87 -35.14 4.52
N ALA A 17 -43.39 -35.55 5.69
CA ALA A 17 -44.12 -35.39 6.96
C ALA A 17 -44.31 -33.92 7.36
N VAL A 18 -43.32 -33.06 7.07
CA VAL A 18 -43.42 -31.60 7.27
C VAL A 18 -44.46 -30.96 6.36
N LYS A 19 -44.59 -31.45 5.11
CA LYS A 19 -45.59 -30.94 4.16
C LYS A 19 -47.03 -31.32 4.55
N GLN A 20 -47.23 -32.52 5.11
CA GLN A 20 -48.54 -33.00 5.56
C GLN A 20 -49.02 -32.32 6.87
N ARG A 21 -48.11 -31.78 7.68
CA ARG A 21 -48.42 -31.02 8.91
C ARG A 21 -48.82 -29.56 8.66
N ARG A 22 -48.87 -29.12 7.40
CA ARG A 22 -49.14 -27.73 7.02
C ARG A 22 -50.51 -27.57 6.36
N GLU A 23 -51.56 -28.04 7.05
CA GLU A 23 -52.84 -27.35 6.92
C GLU A 23 -52.65 -25.93 7.48
N PRO A 24 -53.21 -24.87 6.88
CA PRO A 24 -53.11 -23.52 7.40
C PRO A 24 -53.98 -23.43 8.65
N SER A 25 -53.46 -23.92 9.77
CA SER A 25 -54.03 -23.70 11.09
C SER A 25 -53.95 -22.20 11.37
N GLU A 26 -55.11 -21.55 11.34
CA GLU A 26 -55.31 -20.24 11.93
C GLU A 26 -54.73 -20.28 13.36
N TRP A 27 -53.69 -19.48 13.61
CA TRP A 27 -52.94 -19.53 14.87
C TRP A 27 -53.82 -19.01 16.01
N ASP A 28 -54.51 -19.92 16.68
CA ASP A 28 -55.42 -19.63 17.78
C ASP A 28 -54.64 -19.44 19.09
N TYR A 29 -53.78 -18.39 19.11
CA TYR A 29 -52.85 -18.04 20.19
C TYR A 29 -53.51 -18.04 21.58
N ARG A 30 -54.79 -17.70 21.64
CA ARG A 30 -55.56 -17.60 22.88
C ARG A 30 -56.00 -18.96 23.42
N SER A 31 -56.36 -19.90 22.54
CA SER A 31 -56.80 -21.25 22.88
C SER A 31 -55.62 -22.17 23.25
N GLU A 32 -54.46 -21.97 22.60
CA GLU A 32 -53.23 -22.69 22.94
C GLU A 32 -52.57 -22.16 24.22
N ALA A 33 -52.66 -20.84 24.49
CA ALA A 33 -52.16 -20.22 25.73
C ALA A 33 -52.89 -20.71 26.99
N GLU A 34 -54.16 -21.09 26.90
CA GLU A 34 -54.91 -21.68 28.02
C GLU A 34 -54.57 -23.16 28.27
N LYS A 35 -54.05 -23.86 27.25
CA LYS A 35 -53.65 -25.28 27.31
C LYS A 35 -52.21 -25.48 27.76
N VAL A 36 -51.38 -24.45 27.73
CA VAL A 36 -50.03 -24.53 28.29
C VAL A 36 -50.11 -24.51 29.81
N ASN A 37 -49.71 -25.63 30.40
CA ASN A 37 -49.63 -25.83 31.84
C ASN A 37 -48.73 -24.75 32.48
N MET A 38 -49.35 -23.69 33.04
CA MET A 38 -48.67 -22.58 33.74
C MET A 38 -47.78 -23.07 34.89
N ARG A 39 -48.08 -24.25 35.46
CA ARG A 39 -47.26 -24.91 36.49
C ARG A 39 -45.92 -25.42 35.95
N GLY A 40 -45.86 -25.76 34.67
CA GLY A 40 -44.64 -26.11 33.95
C GLY A 40 -43.78 -24.89 33.62
N CYS A 41 -44.37 -23.70 33.48
CA CYS A 41 -43.64 -22.45 33.25
C CYS A 41 -42.72 -22.09 34.42
N ALA A 42 -43.13 -22.31 35.67
CA ALA A 42 -42.25 -22.05 36.83
C ALA A 42 -41.00 -22.95 36.84
N ASN A 43 -41.17 -24.24 36.48
CA ASN A 43 -40.04 -25.17 36.36
C ASN A 43 -39.18 -24.85 35.13
N LEU A 44 -39.80 -24.54 34.00
CA LEU A 44 -39.11 -24.15 32.77
C LEU A 44 -38.31 -22.86 32.95
N THR A 45 -38.86 -21.83 33.56
CA THR A 45 -38.13 -20.57 33.87
C THR A 45 -36.92 -20.87 34.75
N THR A 46 -37.05 -21.79 35.72
CA THR A 46 -35.92 -22.20 36.58
C THR A 46 -34.84 -22.94 35.79
N VAL A 47 -35.22 -23.86 34.91
CA VAL A 47 -34.28 -24.57 34.03
C VAL A 47 -33.59 -23.59 33.07
N LEU A 48 -34.34 -22.67 32.48
CA LEU A 48 -33.81 -21.63 31.60
C LEU A 48 -32.84 -20.69 32.35
N ASP A 49 -33.15 -20.31 33.58
CA ASP A 49 -32.28 -19.47 34.40
C ASP A 49 -31.01 -20.21 34.81
N ASN A 50 -31.11 -21.50 35.15
CA ASN A 50 -29.94 -22.34 35.43
C ASN A 50 -29.05 -22.48 34.20
N TRP A 51 -29.63 -22.73 33.02
CA TRP A 51 -28.90 -22.83 31.77
C TRP A 51 -28.25 -21.51 31.38
N LYS A 52 -28.98 -20.40 31.52
CA LYS A 52 -28.45 -19.04 31.36
C LYS A 52 -27.26 -18.81 32.27
N PHE A 53 -27.37 -19.19 33.55
CA PHE A 53 -26.29 -19.03 34.51
C PHE A 53 -25.08 -19.89 34.14
N ALA A 54 -25.28 -21.16 33.76
CA ALA A 54 -24.23 -22.07 33.34
C ALA A 54 -23.48 -21.53 32.11
N ILE A 55 -24.19 -21.11 31.06
CA ILE A 55 -23.60 -20.54 29.85
C ILE A 55 -22.84 -19.25 30.18
N MET A 56 -23.46 -18.33 30.92
CA MET A 56 -22.85 -17.02 31.19
C MET A 56 -21.62 -17.16 32.09
N THR A 57 -21.63 -18.13 33.01
CA THR A 57 -20.47 -18.43 33.85
C THR A 57 -19.35 -19.04 33.03
N GLN A 58 -19.65 -20.00 32.16
CA GLN A 58 -18.65 -20.58 31.26
C GLN A 58 -18.06 -19.54 30.31
N PHE A 59 -18.89 -18.67 29.74
CA PHE A 59 -18.43 -17.60 28.85
C PHE A 59 -17.55 -16.57 29.57
N ARG A 60 -17.94 -16.16 30.79
CA ARG A 60 -17.10 -15.28 31.61
C ARG A 60 -15.76 -15.92 31.93
N ASN A 61 -15.76 -17.19 32.33
CA ASN A 61 -14.52 -17.91 32.63
C ASN A 61 -13.63 -18.03 31.39
N LEU A 62 -14.21 -18.29 30.22
CA LEU A 62 -13.46 -18.33 28.96
C LEU A 62 -12.80 -16.96 28.66
N LEU A 63 -13.53 -15.86 28.81
CA LEU A 63 -12.98 -14.51 28.59
C LEU A 63 -11.94 -14.09 29.63
N LEU A 64 -12.08 -14.53 30.88
CA LEU A 64 -11.17 -14.16 31.97
C LEU A 64 -9.90 -15.00 31.99
N TYR A 65 -10.01 -16.31 31.75
CA TYR A 65 -8.91 -17.25 31.92
C TYR A 65 -8.29 -17.69 30.59
N ASP A 66 -9.03 -17.62 29.48
CA ASP A 66 -8.59 -18.10 28.18
C ASP A 66 -8.99 -17.12 27.06
N HIS A 67 -8.58 -15.86 27.21
CA HIS A 67 -8.87 -14.82 26.24
C HIS A 67 -8.25 -15.09 24.86
N HIS A 68 -7.26 -15.99 24.77
CA HIS A 68 -6.59 -16.34 23.52
C HIS A 68 -7.43 -17.22 22.59
N THR A 69 -8.37 -18.03 23.11
CA THR A 69 -9.24 -18.87 22.27
C THR A 69 -10.41 -18.10 21.67
N VAL A 70 -10.86 -17.03 22.32
CA VAL A 70 -11.94 -16.15 21.80
C VAL A 70 -11.41 -14.98 20.99
N LEU A 71 -10.24 -14.45 21.33
CA LEU A 71 -9.60 -13.33 20.65
C LEU A 71 -8.16 -13.71 20.20
N PRO A 72 -8.01 -14.68 19.28
CA PRO A 72 -6.71 -15.16 18.81
C PRO A 72 -5.81 -14.06 18.25
N ASP A 73 -6.40 -12.97 17.74
CA ASP A 73 -5.68 -11.89 17.07
C ASP A 73 -5.21 -10.76 18.01
N TYR A 74 -5.76 -10.66 19.22
CA TYR A 74 -5.39 -9.56 20.13
C TYR A 74 -4.01 -9.77 20.78
N GLY A 75 -3.58 -11.02 20.96
CA GLY A 75 -2.20 -11.32 21.38
C GLY A 75 -1.17 -11.00 20.28
N ARG A 76 -1.56 -11.10 19.01
CA ARG A 76 -0.68 -10.89 17.84
C ARG A 76 -0.46 -9.41 17.52
N ILE A 77 -1.42 -8.55 17.89
CA ILE A 77 -1.29 -7.10 17.73
C ILE A 77 -0.04 -6.55 18.43
N LYS A 78 0.33 -7.08 19.60
CA LYS A 78 1.51 -6.59 20.34
C LYS A 78 2.82 -6.92 19.61
N SER A 79 2.98 -8.16 19.14
CA SER A 79 4.16 -8.55 18.33
C SER A 79 4.24 -7.78 17.01
N LEU A 80 3.10 -7.46 16.39
CA LEU A 80 3.10 -6.60 15.20
C LEU A 80 3.50 -5.16 15.54
N SER A 81 3.05 -4.61 16.67
CA SER A 81 3.44 -3.28 17.13
C SER A 81 4.94 -3.18 17.39
N GLU A 82 5.54 -4.22 17.97
CA GLU A 82 6.98 -4.29 18.22
C GLU A 82 7.77 -4.38 16.91
N ALA A 83 7.33 -5.24 15.97
CA ALA A 83 7.93 -5.32 14.64
C ALA A 83 7.82 -4.00 13.84
N LEU A 84 6.74 -3.24 14.02
CA LEU A 84 6.58 -1.91 13.41
C LEU A 84 7.52 -0.86 14.03
N ASP A 85 7.70 -0.90 15.36
CA ASP A 85 8.63 -0.01 16.07
C ASP A 85 10.08 -0.25 15.62
N ASP A 86 10.47 -1.52 15.47
CA ASP A 86 11.80 -1.89 14.98
C ASP A 86 12.01 -1.51 13.50
N LEU A 87 11.00 -1.71 12.64
CA LEU A 87 11.06 -1.26 11.25
C LEU A 87 11.21 0.27 11.14
N TYR A 88 10.56 1.01 12.04
CA TYR A 88 10.69 2.47 12.09
C TYR A 88 12.11 2.91 12.47
N LYS A 89 12.76 2.21 13.40
CA LYS A 89 14.17 2.44 13.75
C LYS A 89 15.09 2.16 12.56
N GLU A 90 14.89 1.02 11.88
CA GLU A 90 15.67 0.67 10.69
C GLU A 90 15.48 1.68 9.56
N PHE A 91 14.26 2.14 9.34
CA PHE A 91 13.98 3.18 8.35
C PHE A 91 14.68 4.50 8.67
N ASN A 92 14.68 4.92 9.93
CA ASN A 92 15.41 6.12 10.34
C ASN A 92 16.92 5.94 10.21
N ALA A 93 17.47 4.78 10.57
CA ALA A 93 18.88 4.47 10.34
C ALA A 93 19.23 4.50 8.83
N LEU A 94 18.33 4.00 7.97
CA LEU A 94 18.50 4.09 6.52
C LEU A 94 18.48 5.54 6.03
N LYS A 95 17.59 6.37 6.56
CA LYS A 95 17.55 7.81 6.25
C LYS A 95 18.85 8.52 6.65
N GLU A 96 19.40 8.20 7.82
CA GLU A 96 20.69 8.75 8.25
C GLU A 96 21.80 8.34 7.27
N ARG A 97 21.88 7.07 6.89
CA ARG A 97 22.86 6.59 5.90
C ARG A 97 22.68 7.26 4.53
N LEU A 98 21.45 7.54 4.13
CA LEU A 98 21.16 8.27 2.89
C LEU A 98 21.62 9.74 2.99
N GLY A 99 21.40 10.38 4.13
CA GLY A 99 21.93 11.72 4.42
C GLY A 99 23.45 11.77 4.40
N GLU A 100 24.11 10.77 5.01
CA GLU A 100 25.57 10.62 4.94
C GLU A 100 26.06 10.40 3.50
N LEU A 101 25.36 9.62 2.68
CA LEU A 101 25.74 9.44 1.27
C LEU A 101 25.54 10.72 0.46
N SER A 102 24.47 11.46 0.73
CA SER A 102 24.18 12.73 0.04
C SER A 102 25.25 13.78 0.35
N THR A 103 25.66 13.89 1.62
CA THR A 103 26.75 14.81 2.03
C THR A 103 28.10 14.40 1.44
N LYS A 104 28.37 13.09 1.34
CA LYS A 104 29.57 12.58 0.63
C LYS A 104 29.52 12.90 -0.86
N PHE A 105 28.35 12.80 -1.50
CA PHE A 105 28.19 13.15 -2.91
C PHE A 105 28.44 14.64 -3.14
N GLU A 106 27.91 15.51 -2.28
CA GLU A 106 28.17 16.96 -2.32
C GLU A 106 29.67 17.28 -2.16
N GLY A 107 30.36 16.59 -1.25
CA GLY A 107 31.81 16.72 -1.10
C GLY A 107 32.60 16.25 -2.34
N VAL A 108 32.16 15.18 -2.99
CA VAL A 108 32.77 14.70 -4.26
C VAL A 108 32.48 15.66 -5.41
N GLU A 109 31.26 16.21 -5.50
CA GLU A 109 30.88 17.22 -6.49
C GLU A 109 31.77 18.48 -6.35
N ALA A 110 31.94 18.97 -5.12
CA ALA A 110 32.84 20.09 -4.83
C ALA A 110 34.30 19.81 -5.21
N PHE A 111 34.79 18.59 -4.95
CA PHE A 111 36.15 18.18 -5.35
C PHE A 111 36.31 18.16 -6.88
N VAL A 112 35.30 17.66 -7.60
CA VAL A 112 35.31 17.64 -9.07
C VAL A 112 35.24 19.08 -9.62
N ASP A 113 34.46 19.95 -9.00
CA ASP A 113 34.38 21.36 -9.36
C ASP A 113 35.71 22.10 -9.14
N GLU A 114 36.41 21.84 -8.04
CA GLU A 114 37.74 22.41 -7.77
C GLU A 114 38.78 21.91 -8.80
N MET A 115 38.78 20.62 -9.14
CA MET A 115 39.65 20.06 -10.16
C MET A 115 39.39 20.66 -11.54
N ASN A 116 38.11 20.86 -11.89
CA ASN A 116 37.71 21.47 -13.15
C ASN A 116 38.05 22.97 -13.20
N ALA A 117 37.83 23.70 -12.10
CA ALA A 117 38.19 25.12 -11.97
C ALA A 117 39.72 25.32 -12.09
N GLY A 118 40.53 24.46 -11.45
CA GLY A 118 41.99 24.47 -11.58
C GLY A 118 42.47 24.20 -13.01
N ARG A 119 41.75 23.37 -13.76
CA ARG A 119 42.02 23.12 -15.18
C ARG A 119 41.63 24.31 -16.08
N GLN A 120 40.61 25.07 -15.71
CA GLN A 120 40.16 26.26 -16.43
C GLN A 120 40.96 27.53 -16.10
N MET A 121 41.60 27.61 -14.93
CA MET A 121 42.50 28.71 -14.55
C MET A 121 43.91 28.62 -15.16
N ALA A 122 44.24 27.56 -15.91
CA ALA A 122 45.52 27.48 -16.61
C ALA A 122 45.62 28.60 -17.68
N PRO A 123 46.61 29.52 -17.60
CA PRO A 123 46.72 30.64 -18.52
C PRO A 123 47.00 30.15 -19.95
N PRO A 124 46.43 30.79 -21.00
CA PRO A 124 46.72 30.43 -22.37
C PRO A 124 48.23 30.63 -22.62
N LYS A 125 48.94 29.55 -22.92
CA LYS A 125 50.36 29.60 -23.32
C LYS A 125 50.49 30.52 -24.56
N PRO A 126 51.35 31.55 -24.53
CA PRO A 126 51.58 32.40 -25.70
C PRO A 126 52.25 31.59 -26.81
N VAL A 127 51.61 31.55 -27.98
CA VAL A 127 52.12 30.93 -29.20
C VAL A 127 53.25 31.82 -29.76
N PRO A 128 54.46 31.31 -30.03
CA PRO A 128 55.51 32.11 -30.65
C PRO A 128 55.19 32.37 -32.12
N THR A 129 54.99 33.64 -32.45
CA THR A 129 55.00 34.17 -33.82
C THR A 129 56.38 33.93 -34.45
N ALA A 130 56.46 33.10 -35.48
CA ALA A 130 57.66 32.96 -36.31
C ALA A 130 57.30 33.17 -37.79
N ALA A 131 58.11 34.02 -38.42
CA ALA A 131 57.87 34.74 -39.64
C ALA A 131 57.84 33.90 -40.94
N LYS A 132 57.16 34.48 -41.94
CA LYS A 132 57.13 34.14 -43.38
C LYS A 132 58.56 34.06 -44.00
N PRO A 133 58.79 33.35 -45.12
CA PRO A 133 58.55 34.00 -46.43
C PRO A 133 58.08 33.10 -47.60
N SER A 134 57.12 33.69 -48.34
CA SER A 134 56.96 33.80 -49.81
C SER A 134 57.59 32.80 -50.80
N ARG A 135 56.75 32.12 -51.61
CA ARG A 135 56.91 31.97 -53.08
C ARG A 135 55.60 31.54 -53.75
N GLN A 136 55.11 32.34 -54.71
CA GLN A 136 54.08 32.04 -55.74
C GLN A 136 54.78 31.95 -57.12
N PRO A 137 54.13 31.65 -58.28
CA PRO A 137 52.72 31.28 -58.58
C PRO A 137 52.58 30.08 -59.56
N ASN A 138 51.35 29.57 -59.82
CA ASN A 138 50.85 29.36 -61.20
C ASN A 138 49.33 29.12 -61.26
N VAL A 139 48.70 29.67 -62.31
CA VAL A 139 47.31 29.62 -62.80
C VAL A 139 46.91 28.20 -63.27
N GLU A 140 45.66 27.73 -63.47
CA GLU A 140 44.38 28.29 -63.91
C GLU A 140 43.30 27.17 -63.86
N THR A 141 42.00 27.52 -63.83
CA THR A 141 40.84 26.86 -64.52
C THR A 141 39.55 26.95 -63.70
N LEU A 142 38.64 27.80 -64.18
CA LEU A 142 37.24 27.95 -63.78
C LEU A 142 36.41 26.70 -64.15
N VAL A 143 35.44 26.30 -63.31
CA VAL A 143 34.06 25.95 -63.75
C VAL A 143 33.04 26.35 -62.67
N LEU A 144 31.93 26.90 -63.15
CA LEU A 144 30.73 27.47 -62.54
C LEU A 144 29.98 26.62 -61.48
N GLY A 145 29.27 27.31 -60.58
CA GLY A 145 28.05 26.78 -59.95
C GLY A 145 27.62 27.52 -58.66
N PRO A 146 26.50 28.29 -58.64
CA PRO A 146 26.15 29.23 -57.58
C PRO A 146 25.18 28.65 -56.52
N GLY A 147 25.16 29.23 -55.31
CA GLY A 147 24.15 28.88 -54.31
C GLY A 147 24.21 29.68 -53.00
N ILE A 148 23.62 30.88 -53.02
CA ILE A 148 22.71 31.49 -52.00
C ILE A 148 23.19 31.47 -50.52
N LEU A 149 23.56 32.63 -49.94
CA LEU A 149 22.72 33.52 -49.09
C LEU A 149 22.13 32.78 -47.86
N ASN A 150 22.09 33.25 -46.61
CA ASN A 150 22.30 34.53 -45.95
C ASN A 150 22.29 34.18 -44.44
N ASN A 151 23.30 34.52 -43.66
CA ASN A 151 23.24 35.56 -42.64
C ASN A 151 21.81 35.97 -42.17
N GLN A 152 21.49 35.80 -40.88
CA GLN A 152 21.38 36.93 -39.93
C GLN A 152 20.70 36.55 -38.61
N ARG A 153 21.35 37.08 -37.57
CA ARG A 153 20.95 37.30 -36.17
C ARG A 153 19.48 37.72 -35.98
N LYS A 154 18.84 37.30 -34.88
CA LYS A 154 18.35 38.28 -33.86
C LYS A 154 17.89 37.66 -32.54
N PHE A 155 18.41 38.25 -31.47
CA PHE A 155 17.99 38.24 -30.08
C PHE A 155 16.48 38.26 -29.84
N ARG A 156 16.00 37.48 -28.85
CA ARG A 156 15.05 37.91 -27.81
C ARG A 156 15.20 37.07 -26.52
N ARG A 157 15.44 37.74 -25.39
CA ARG A 157 15.13 37.31 -24.00
C ARG A 157 14.30 38.45 -23.35
N PRO A 158 13.75 38.32 -22.13
CA PRO A 158 12.62 37.49 -21.69
C PRO A 158 11.54 38.34 -20.95
N LYS A 159 10.37 37.78 -20.58
CA LYS A 159 9.67 37.99 -19.28
C LYS A 159 8.19 37.52 -19.27
N ALA A 160 7.87 36.68 -18.27
CA ALA A 160 6.61 36.50 -17.53
C ALA A 160 6.92 35.47 -16.39
N PRO A 161 6.15 35.31 -15.29
CA PRO A 161 4.76 35.71 -14.98
C PRO A 161 4.64 36.61 -13.72
N VAL A 162 3.58 37.41 -13.52
CA VAL A 162 2.21 37.09 -13.05
C VAL A 162 2.15 36.39 -11.69
N ASN A 163 1.72 37.15 -10.67
CA ASN A 163 0.82 36.68 -9.62
C ASN A 163 -0.09 37.88 -9.25
N LYS A 164 -1.41 37.66 -9.36
CA LYS A 164 -2.47 38.57 -8.92
C LYS A 164 -3.00 38.04 -7.58
N SER A 165 -3.13 38.95 -6.61
CA SER A 165 -3.92 38.78 -5.39
C SER A 165 -5.41 38.54 -5.68
#